data_AF-I3YGW7-F1
#
_entry.id   AF-I3YGW7-F1
#
_cell.length_a   1.000
_cell.length_b   1.000
_cell.length_c   1.000
_cell.angle_alpha   90.00
_cell.angle_beta   90.00
_cell.angle_gamma   90.00
#
_symmetry.space_group_name_H-M   'P 1'
#
loop_
_entity.id
_entity.type
_entity.pdbx_description
1 polymer ?
#
loop_
_entity_poly.entity_id
_entity_poly.type
_entity_poly.pdbx_seq_one_letter_code
_entity_poly.pdbx_strand_id
1 'polypeptide(L)'
;MIAPADLLTPHGARELAQLATPEGVPTLDPDLLAAVVRGEEVDGEWDAEDIAQAHLALATLQAAVDTANARINRVALGRVLSADEQGMLHTYALDIARWRLYDDGQLPELHPVLLRYREAVRFLERVADGREPLGQATAGTAGLAQASAPVRQFDADTLAAYR
;
A
#
# COMPACT_ATOMS: atom_id res chain seq x y z
N MET A 1 4.75 -11.81 6.29
CA MET A 1 5.37 -10.49 6.54
C MET A 1 5.52 -9.80 5.21
N ILE A 2 5.49 -8.47 5.19
CA ILE A 2 5.61 -7.69 3.95
C ILE A 2 7.03 -7.10 3.82
N ALA A 3 7.43 -6.81 2.59
CA ALA A 3 8.63 -6.08 2.19
C ALA A 3 8.23 -4.75 1.50
N PRO A 4 9.14 -3.77 1.33
CA PRO A 4 8.85 -2.53 0.62
C PRO A 4 8.26 -2.74 -0.79
N ALA A 5 8.72 -3.78 -1.50
CA ALA A 5 8.20 -4.13 -2.82
C ALA A 5 6.72 -4.51 -2.82
N ASP A 6 6.19 -5.06 -1.72
CA ASP A 6 4.79 -5.44 -1.61
C ASP A 6 3.84 -4.23 -1.58
N LEU A 7 4.37 -3.03 -1.27
CA LEU A 7 3.61 -1.77 -1.34
C LEU A 7 3.40 -1.29 -2.79
N LEU A 8 4.24 -1.71 -3.73
CA LEU A 8 4.17 -1.25 -5.12
C LEU A 8 2.90 -1.74 -5.82
N THR A 9 2.48 -2.98 -5.59
CA THR A 9 1.30 -3.56 -6.24
C THR A 9 -0.01 -2.85 -5.91
N PRO A 10 -0.35 -2.59 -4.63
CA PRO A 10 -1.61 -1.95 -4.26
C PRO A 10 -1.62 -0.41 -4.38
N HIS A 11 -0.46 0.26 -4.34
CA HIS A 11 -0.38 1.73 -4.27
C HIS A 11 0.31 2.37 -5.48
N GLY A 12 1.16 1.61 -6.19
CA GLY A 12 1.92 2.10 -7.33
C GLY A 12 3.13 2.96 -6.93
N ALA A 13 4.14 2.98 -7.80
CA ALA A 13 5.39 3.66 -7.52
C ALA A 13 5.24 5.19 -7.38
N ARG A 14 4.31 5.80 -8.12
CA ARG A 14 4.06 7.25 -8.08
C ARG A 14 3.59 7.73 -6.71
N GLU A 15 2.67 7.00 -6.10
CA GLU A 15 2.18 7.34 -4.75
C GLU A 15 3.31 7.20 -3.73
N LEU A 16 4.06 6.09 -3.79
CA LEU A 16 5.15 5.85 -2.86
C LEU A 16 6.29 6.87 -3.00
N ALA A 17 6.61 7.30 -4.22
CA ALA A 17 7.58 8.36 -4.46
C ALA A 17 7.14 9.67 -3.80
N GLN A 18 5.87 10.04 -3.97
CA GLN A 18 5.33 11.25 -3.34
C GLN A 18 5.36 11.20 -1.81
N LEU A 19 5.08 10.03 -1.22
CA LEU A 19 5.02 9.88 0.23
C LEU A 19 6.39 9.66 0.89
N ALA A 20 7.33 9.05 0.18
CA ALA A 20 8.66 8.77 0.71
C ALA A 20 9.64 9.93 0.49
N THR A 21 9.36 10.84 -0.44
CA THR A 21 10.12 12.08 -0.63
C THR A 21 9.77 13.09 0.47
N PRO A 22 10.77 13.63 1.21
CA PRO A 22 10.54 14.66 2.22
C PRO A 22 9.92 15.94 1.65
N GLU A 23 9.18 16.68 2.47
CA GLU A 23 8.62 17.98 2.07
C GLU A 23 9.73 18.96 1.65
N GLY A 24 9.50 19.69 0.56
CA GLY A 24 10.46 20.67 0.02
C GLY A 24 11.52 20.08 -0.91
N VAL A 25 11.54 18.76 -1.12
CA VAL A 25 12.41 18.07 -2.10
C VAL A 25 11.61 17.80 -3.38
N PRO A 26 12.19 17.93 -4.58
CA PRO A 26 11.56 17.48 -5.82
C PRO A 26 11.13 16.02 -5.70
N THR A 27 9.91 15.71 -6.14
CA THR A 27 9.40 14.33 -6.12
C THR A 27 10.31 13.43 -6.96
N LEU A 28 10.73 12.33 -6.36
CA LEU A 28 11.57 11.32 -7.00
C LEU A 28 10.88 10.73 -8.24
N ASP A 29 11.68 10.38 -9.25
CA ASP A 29 11.21 9.60 -10.39
C ASP A 29 10.56 8.28 -9.90
N PRO A 30 9.27 8.04 -10.19
CA PRO A 30 8.60 6.80 -9.80
C PRO A 30 9.29 5.54 -10.34
N ASP A 31 9.87 5.60 -11.53
CA ASP A 31 10.49 4.42 -12.15
C ASP A 31 11.82 4.10 -11.48
N LEU A 32 12.62 5.12 -11.12
CA LEU A 32 13.82 4.98 -10.29
C LEU A 32 13.48 4.36 -8.93
N LEU A 33 12.46 4.89 -8.24
CA LEU A 33 12.07 4.34 -6.94
C LEU A 33 11.66 2.87 -7.06
N ALA A 34 10.89 2.53 -8.10
CA ALA A 34 10.44 1.17 -8.32
C ALA A 34 11.61 0.21 -8.57
N ALA A 35 12.60 0.63 -9.34
CA ALA A 35 13.83 -0.14 -9.59
C ALA A 35 14.62 -0.37 -8.30
N VAL A 36 14.88 0.69 -7.53
CA VAL A 36 15.59 0.61 -6.24
C VAL A 36 14.85 -0.28 -5.24
N VAL A 37 13.52 -0.16 -5.13
CA VAL A 37 12.69 -0.98 -4.23
C VAL A 37 12.71 -2.47 -4.62
N ARG A 38 12.83 -2.79 -5.91
CA ARG A 38 12.95 -4.18 -6.40
C ARG A 38 14.38 -4.72 -6.33
N GLY A 39 15.37 -3.86 -6.04
CA GLY A 39 16.79 -4.24 -6.03
C GLY A 39 17.37 -4.41 -7.45
N GLU A 40 16.83 -3.68 -8.42
CA GLU A 40 17.32 -3.66 -9.80
C GLU A 40 18.57 -2.76 -9.91
N GLU A 41 19.38 -2.96 -10.94
CA GLU A 41 20.53 -2.10 -11.23
C GLU A 41 20.04 -0.74 -11.79
N VAL A 42 20.54 0.36 -11.23
CA VAL A 42 20.14 1.74 -11.59
C VAL A 42 21.30 2.60 -12.06
N ASP A 43 22.53 2.06 -12.01
CA ASP A 43 23.75 2.79 -12.36
C ASP A 43 23.77 3.13 -13.86
N GLY A 44 23.88 4.42 -14.17
CA GLY A 44 24.05 4.92 -15.54
C GLY A 44 22.77 5.31 -16.26
N GLU A 45 21.59 5.02 -15.71
CA GLU A 45 20.29 5.49 -16.21
C GLU A 45 19.83 6.77 -15.50
N TRP A 46 20.08 6.87 -14.19
CA TRP A 46 19.82 8.06 -13.38
C TRP A 46 21.11 8.66 -12.81
N ASP A 47 21.04 9.91 -12.36
CA ASP A 47 22.18 10.55 -11.72
C ASP A 47 22.39 10.04 -10.27
N ALA A 48 23.61 10.22 -9.77
CA ALA A 48 23.99 9.70 -8.46
C ALA A 48 23.27 10.40 -7.29
N GLU A 49 22.79 11.63 -7.49
CA GLU A 49 22.05 12.36 -6.46
C GLU A 49 20.64 11.80 -6.32
N ASP A 50 19.95 11.58 -7.45
CA ASP A 50 18.65 10.93 -7.53
C ASP A 50 18.70 9.50 -6.97
N ILE A 51 19.73 8.72 -7.30
CA ILE A 51 19.93 7.37 -6.73
C ILE A 51 20.09 7.43 -5.21
N ALA A 52 20.86 8.39 -4.69
CA ALA A 52 21.01 8.56 -3.25
C ALA A 52 19.67 8.93 -2.57
N GLN A 53 18.87 9.81 -3.19
CA GLN A 53 17.52 10.14 -2.70
C GLN A 53 16.59 8.92 -2.75
N ALA A 54 16.67 8.10 -3.79
CA ALA A 54 15.90 6.85 -3.89
C ALA A 54 16.24 5.86 -2.77
N HIS A 55 17.51 5.77 -2.37
CA HIS A 55 17.90 4.94 -1.23
C HIS A 55 17.41 5.49 0.12
N LEU A 56 17.37 6.82 0.29
CA LEU A 56 16.74 7.43 1.47
C LEU A 56 15.23 7.16 1.51
N ALA A 57 14.55 7.28 0.37
CA ALA A 57 13.13 6.93 0.24
C ALA A 57 12.89 5.44 0.56
N LEU A 58 13.74 4.53 0.07
CA LEU A 58 13.69 3.11 0.40
C LEU A 58 13.84 2.87 1.91
N ALA A 59 14.74 3.58 2.59
CA ALA A 59 14.90 3.49 4.04
C ALA A 59 13.62 3.92 4.79
N THR A 60 12.95 4.97 4.33
CA THR A 60 11.64 5.41 4.87
C THR A 60 10.57 4.34 4.69
N LEU A 61 10.48 3.75 3.49
CA LEU A 61 9.55 2.64 3.21
C LEU A 61 9.84 1.43 4.11
N GLN A 62 11.12 1.09 4.29
CA GLN A 62 11.53 -0.03 5.14
C GLN A 62 11.14 0.22 6.61
N ALA A 63 11.34 1.42 7.14
CA ALA A 63 10.95 1.75 8.51
C ALA A 63 9.43 1.63 8.75
N ALA A 64 8.62 2.05 7.75
CA ALA A 64 7.18 1.90 7.79
C ALA A 64 6.75 0.41 7.77
N VAL A 65 7.37 -0.38 6.90
CA VAL A 65 7.18 -1.83 6.79
C VAL A 65 7.57 -2.55 8.08
N ASP A 66 8.71 -2.23 8.68
CA ASP A 66 9.19 -2.85 9.92
C ASP A 66 8.22 -2.59 11.07
N THR A 67 7.69 -1.37 11.16
CA THR A 67 6.68 -1.00 12.14
C THR A 67 5.39 -1.79 11.96
N ALA A 68 4.94 -1.98 10.71
CA ALA A 68 3.75 -2.79 10.41
C ALA A 68 3.98 -4.27 10.75
N ASN A 69 5.10 -4.84 10.31
CA ASN A 69 5.48 -6.23 10.59
C ASN A 69 5.58 -6.49 12.09
N ALA A 70 6.15 -5.58 12.88
CA ALA A 70 6.24 -5.72 14.33
C ALA A 70 4.85 -5.82 15.01
N ARG A 71 3.85 -5.07 14.51
CA ARG A 71 2.47 -5.13 15.02
C ARG A 71 1.81 -6.46 14.67
N ILE A 72 1.95 -6.90 13.42
CA ILE A 72 1.36 -8.15 12.92
C ILE A 72 2.00 -9.37 13.60
N ASN A 73 3.32 -9.36 13.78
CA ASN A 73 4.04 -10.46 14.41
C ASN A 73 3.58 -10.70 15.86
N ARG A 74 3.12 -9.66 16.57
CA ARG A 74 2.59 -9.81 17.94
C ARG A 74 1.34 -10.69 17.98
N VAL A 75 0.44 -10.57 17.00
CA VAL A 75 -0.78 -11.40 16.97
C VAL A 75 -0.53 -12.79 16.36
N ALA A 76 0.47 -12.92 15.50
CA ALA A 76 0.86 -14.18 14.88
C ALA A 76 1.74 -15.08 15.79
N LEU A 77 2.39 -14.51 16.80
CA LEU A 77 3.37 -15.21 17.64
C LEU A 77 2.78 -16.47 18.27
N GLY A 78 3.44 -17.61 18.05
CA GLY A 78 3.06 -18.90 18.62
C GLY A 78 1.83 -19.54 17.97
N ARG A 79 1.37 -19.04 16.81
CA ARG A 79 0.22 -19.58 16.07
C ARG A 79 0.66 -20.16 14.73
N VAL A 80 0.00 -21.23 14.30
CA VAL A 80 0.05 -21.70 12.92
C VAL A 80 -1.10 -21.04 12.19
N LEU A 81 -0.78 -20.18 11.22
CA LEU A 81 -1.77 -19.43 10.46
C LEU A 81 -2.11 -20.18 9.17
N SER A 82 -3.39 -20.28 8.86
CA SER A 82 -3.90 -20.67 7.54
C SER A 82 -3.54 -19.63 6.48
N ALA A 83 -3.67 -20.00 5.19
CA ALA A 83 -3.39 -19.11 4.07
C ALA A 83 -4.27 -17.85 4.10
N ASP A 84 -5.54 -18.00 4.46
CA ASP A 84 -6.49 -16.88 4.53
C ASP A 84 -6.13 -15.89 5.64
N GLU A 85 -5.71 -16.40 6.81
CA GLU A 85 -5.25 -15.56 7.92
C GLU A 85 -3.96 -14.83 7.56
N GLN A 86 -3.02 -15.49 6.86
CA GLN A 86 -1.80 -14.85 6.36
C GLN A 86 -2.13 -13.75 5.35
N GLY A 87 -3.04 -14.00 4.41
CA GLY A 87 -3.48 -13.00 3.43
C GLY A 87 -4.14 -11.78 4.08
N MET A 88 -4.99 -12.01 5.08
CA MET A 88 -5.62 -10.93 5.85
C MET A 88 -4.60 -10.09 6.61
N LEU A 89 -3.68 -10.73 7.33
CA LEU A 89 -2.61 -10.03 8.04
C LEU A 89 -1.68 -9.28 7.07
N HIS A 90 -1.44 -9.81 5.88
CA HIS A 90 -0.70 -9.12 4.82
C HIS A 90 -1.41 -7.83 4.39
N THR A 91 -2.71 -7.87 4.11
CA THR A 91 -3.50 -6.67 3.79
C THR A 91 -3.44 -5.63 4.90
N TYR A 92 -3.63 -6.04 6.16
CA TYR A 92 -3.53 -5.12 7.29
C TYR A 92 -2.12 -4.56 7.50
N ALA A 93 -1.08 -5.34 7.22
CA ALA A 93 0.30 -4.85 7.24
C ALA A 93 0.49 -3.72 6.22
N LEU A 94 -0.02 -3.89 5.00
CA LEU A 94 0.06 -2.88 3.94
C LEU A 94 -0.67 -1.59 4.33
N ASP A 95 -1.90 -1.69 4.84
CA ASP A 95 -2.67 -0.50 5.27
C ASP A 95 -1.97 0.25 6.42
N ILE A 96 -1.35 -0.48 7.36
CA ILE A 96 -0.57 0.13 8.46
C ILE A 96 0.70 0.80 7.93
N ALA A 97 1.46 0.12 7.07
CA ALA A 97 2.68 0.66 6.49
C ALA A 97 2.38 1.90 5.65
N ARG A 98 1.33 1.87 4.81
CA ARG A 98 0.90 3.02 4.01
C ARG A 98 0.57 4.22 4.88
N TRP A 99 -0.23 4.04 5.94
CA TRP A 99 -0.58 5.15 6.83
C TRP A 99 0.66 5.80 7.48
N ARG A 100 1.69 5.00 7.81
CA ARG A 100 2.94 5.51 8.36
C ARG A 100 3.74 6.40 7.42
N LEU A 101 3.51 6.33 6.11
CA LEU A 101 4.14 7.23 5.15
C LEU A 101 3.46 8.61 5.10
N TYR A 102 2.27 8.76 5.69
CA TYR A 102 1.55 10.03 5.80
C TYR A 102 1.79 10.76 7.14
N ASP A 103 2.76 10.33 7.97
CA ASP A 103 2.86 10.66 9.40
C ASP A 103 3.31 12.12 9.73
N ASP A 104 2.94 13.09 8.88
CA ASP A 104 2.83 14.53 9.19
C ASP A 104 1.40 14.93 9.64
N GLY A 105 0.54 13.95 9.93
CA GLY A 105 -0.64 14.15 10.78
C GLY A 105 -1.79 14.98 10.21
N GLN A 106 -1.80 15.29 8.90
CA GLN A 106 -2.82 16.14 8.27
C GLN A 106 -3.79 15.37 7.35
N LEU A 107 -3.98 14.07 7.55
CA LEU A 107 -5.06 13.37 6.83
C LEU A 107 -6.43 13.76 7.41
N PRO A 108 -7.42 14.13 6.57
CA PRO A 108 -8.78 14.34 7.01
C PRO A 108 -9.32 13.13 7.78
N GLU A 109 -10.22 13.34 8.74
CA GLU A 109 -10.75 12.25 9.58
C GLU A 109 -11.42 11.13 8.78
N LEU A 110 -12.03 11.49 7.65
CA LEU A 110 -12.69 10.56 6.72
C LEU A 110 -11.79 10.07 5.58
N HIS A 111 -10.47 10.32 5.66
CA HIS A 111 -9.55 9.88 4.63
C HIS A 111 -9.49 8.34 4.58
N PRO A 112 -9.65 7.71 3.41
CA PRO A 112 -9.72 6.24 3.29
C PRO A 112 -8.53 5.52 3.92
N VAL A 113 -7.31 6.07 3.81
CA VAL A 113 -6.09 5.48 4.41
C VAL A 113 -6.17 5.46 5.94
N LEU A 114 -6.63 6.56 6.56
CA LEU A 114 -6.78 6.65 8.01
C LEU A 114 -7.87 5.69 8.51
N LEU A 115 -8.97 5.57 7.76
CA LEU A 115 -10.06 4.64 8.10
C LEU A 115 -9.59 3.18 8.07
N ARG A 116 -8.89 2.76 7.00
CA ARG A 116 -8.33 1.40 6.89
C ARG A 116 -7.29 1.11 7.96
N TYR A 117 -6.41 2.07 8.25
CA TYR A 117 -5.48 1.95 9.37
C TYR A 117 -6.20 1.73 10.70
N ARG A 118 -7.22 2.54 11.01
CA ARG A 118 -8.00 2.41 12.25
C ARG A 118 -8.72 1.07 12.32
N GLU A 119 -9.27 0.60 11.21
CA GLU A 119 -9.90 -0.73 11.11
C GLU A 119 -8.89 -1.85 11.39
N ALA A 120 -7.73 -1.82 10.73
CA ALA A 120 -6.65 -2.77 10.92
C ALA A 120 -6.19 -2.82 12.39
N VAL A 121 -5.92 -1.68 13.00
CA VAL A 121 -5.48 -1.61 14.41
C VAL A 121 -6.55 -2.16 15.34
N ARG A 122 -7.82 -1.77 15.17
CA ARG A 122 -8.91 -2.28 16.01
C ARG A 122 -9.10 -3.78 15.87
N PHE A 123 -8.96 -4.33 14.66
CA PHE A 123 -9.02 -5.77 14.45
C PHE A 123 -7.89 -6.48 15.19
N LEU A 124 -6.64 -6.02 15.03
CA LEU A 124 -5.48 -6.61 15.70
C LEU A 124 -5.61 -6.57 17.24
N GLU A 125 -6.17 -5.49 17.79
CA GLU A 125 -6.47 -5.37 19.22
C GLU A 125 -7.51 -6.42 19.67
N ARG A 126 -8.62 -6.58 18.93
CA ARG A 126 -9.64 -7.60 19.27
C ARG A 126 -9.10 -9.02 19.18
N VAL A 127 -8.23 -9.29 18.21
CA VAL A 127 -7.56 -10.59 18.07
C VAL A 127 -6.58 -10.84 19.23
N ALA A 128 -5.83 -9.82 19.64
CA ALA A 128 -4.93 -9.90 20.78
C ALA A 128 -5.69 -10.14 22.10
N ASP A 129 -6.84 -9.50 22.26
CA ASP A 129 -7.74 -9.67 23.41
C ASP A 129 -8.52 -11.00 23.38
N GLY A 130 -8.39 -11.80 22.31
CA GLY A 130 -9.12 -13.06 22.13
C GLY A 130 -10.62 -12.89 21.86
N ARG A 131 -11.06 -11.68 21.50
CA ARG A 131 -12.48 -11.36 21.22
C ARG A 131 -12.91 -11.76 19.81
N GLU A 132 -11.97 -11.87 18.89
CA GLU A 132 -12.23 -12.22 17.50
C GLU A 132 -11.17 -13.24 17.02
N PRO A 133 -11.56 -14.32 16.33
CA PRO A 133 -10.60 -15.23 15.72
C PRO A 133 -9.96 -14.59 14.48
N LEU A 134 -8.72 -14.95 14.18
CA LEU A 134 -8.18 -14.71 12.84
C LEU A 134 -8.97 -15.59 11.85
N GLY A 135 -9.34 -15.03 10.68
CA GLY A 135 -10.00 -15.80 9.61
C GLY A 135 -11.52 -15.64 9.49
N GLN A 136 -12.19 -14.90 10.39
CA GLN A 136 -13.57 -14.42 10.19
C GLN A 136 -13.59 -12.90 10.01
N ALA A 137 -12.84 -12.36 9.04
CA ALA A 137 -13.10 -10.99 8.66
C ALA A 137 -14.52 -10.93 8.08
N THR A 138 -15.42 -10.22 8.77
CA THR A 138 -16.55 -9.62 8.09
C THR A 138 -15.97 -8.82 6.94
N ALA A 139 -16.22 -9.27 5.71
CA ALA A 139 -15.74 -8.62 4.51
C ALA A 139 -16.09 -7.13 4.58
N GLY A 140 -15.11 -6.31 4.95
CA GLY A 140 -15.12 -4.88 4.70
C GLY A 140 -15.12 -4.76 3.19
N THR A 141 -16.31 -4.57 2.62
CA THR A 141 -16.56 -4.46 1.20
C THR A 141 -15.93 -3.18 0.67
N ALA A 142 -14.63 -3.27 0.40
CA ALA A 142 -13.94 -2.39 -0.52
C ALA A 142 -13.18 -3.26 -1.52
N GLY A 143 -13.91 -4.22 -2.12
CA GLY A 143 -13.53 -4.74 -3.42
C GLY A 143 -13.33 -3.52 -4.32
N LEU A 144 -12.14 -3.43 -4.91
CA LEU A 144 -11.82 -2.45 -5.93
C LEU A 144 -13.04 -2.31 -6.84
N ALA A 145 -13.53 -1.09 -7.05
CA ALA A 145 -14.56 -0.86 -8.03
C ALA A 145 -14.00 -1.28 -9.40
N GLN A 146 -14.21 -2.54 -9.79
CA GLN A 146 -13.95 -3.02 -11.13
C GLN A 146 -15.04 -2.44 -12.01
N ALA A 147 -14.82 -1.21 -12.47
CA ALA A 147 -15.59 -0.65 -13.56
C ALA A 147 -15.25 -1.43 -14.85
N SER A 148 -15.90 -2.58 -15.03
CA SER A 148 -15.97 -3.22 -16.34
C SER A 148 -17.03 -2.49 -17.15
N ALA A 149 -16.64 -1.40 -17.80
CA ALA A 149 -17.46 -0.79 -18.83
C ALA A 149 -17.18 -1.51 -20.16
N PRO A 150 -18.21 -1.97 -20.90
CA PRO A 150 -18.00 -2.41 -22.28
C PRO A 150 -17.45 -1.23 -23.09
N VAL A 151 -16.49 -1.52 -23.98
CA VAL A 151 -15.91 -0.51 -24.87
C VAL A 151 -17.06 0.11 -25.69
N ARG A 152 -17.35 1.40 -25.49
CA ARG A 152 -18.26 2.13 -26.36
C ARG A 152 -17.46 2.54 -27.58
N GLN A 153 -17.38 1.65 -28.58
CA GLN A 153 -16.95 2.03 -29.91
C GLN A 153 -18.09 2.84 -30.53
N PHE A 154 -17.89 4.15 -30.64
CA PHE A 154 -18.74 5.02 -31.44
C PHE A 154 -18.26 4.95 -32.88
N ASP A 155 -18.76 3.98 -33.64
CA ASP A 155 -18.58 3.95 -35.09
C ASP A 155 -19.67 4.80 -35.76
N ALA A 156 -19.31 5.48 -36.86
CA ALA A 156 -20.20 6.41 -37.57
C ALA A 156 -21.54 5.79 -38.02
N ASP A 157 -21.62 4.47 -38.13
CA ASP A 157 -22.86 3.73 -38.43
C ASP A 157 -23.90 3.76 -37.30
N THR A 158 -23.49 3.90 -36.02
CA THR A 158 -24.43 3.87 -34.88
C THR A 158 -25.21 5.18 -34.68
N LEU A 159 -24.82 6.28 -35.34
CA LEU A 159 -25.50 7.58 -35.26
C LEU A 159 -26.73 7.68 -36.19
N ALA A 160 -26.93 6.75 -37.13
CA ALA A 160 -28.05 6.79 -38.07
C ALA A 160 -29.40 6.36 -37.47
N ALA A 161 -29.40 5.79 -36.25
CA ALA A 161 -30.61 5.28 -35.59
C ALA A 161 -31.31 6.29 -34.65
N TYR A 162 -30.83 7.54 -34.58
CA TYR A 162 -31.43 8.63 -33.78
C TYR A 162 -31.92 9.79 -34.66
N ARG A 163 -32.75 9.50 -35.66
CA ARG A 163 -33.43 10.53 -36.44
C ARG A 163 -34.93 10.28 -36.58
#